data_AF-A0A7W5ZQ86-F1
#
_entry.id   AF-A0A7W5ZQ86-F1
#
_cell.length_a   1.000
_cell.length_b   1.000
_cell.length_c   1.000
_cell.angle_alpha   90.00
_cell.angle_beta   90.00
_cell.angle_gamma   90.00
#
_symmetry.space_group_name_H-M   'P 1'
#
loop_
_entity.id
_entity.type
_entity.pdbx_description
1 polymer ?
#
loop_
_entity_poly.entity_id
_entity_poly.type
_entity_poly.pdbx_seq_one_letter_code
_entity_poly.pdbx_strand_id
1 'polypeptide(L)'
;MLRLTFFFEDSHIELDFSAVMNFFHFYGHEIHQVLMVNDFLIDVFKKMPTAQFNKGFTEDFKQHALQCLERNKEKICLVMDDFFLGGDHERANVFYEGVKRLNEGEDLETVNAFFSQKAKELR
;
A
#
# COMPACT_ATOMS: atom_id res chain seq x y z
N MET A 1 -9.63 -2.70 -13.60
CA MET A 1 -8.23 -3.15 -13.75
C MET A 1 -7.74 -3.47 -12.35
N LEU A 2 -7.22 -4.67 -12.10
CA LEU A 2 -6.77 -5.05 -10.76
C LEU A 2 -5.51 -4.23 -10.40
N ARG A 3 -5.56 -3.53 -9.26
CA ARG A 3 -4.48 -2.71 -8.70
C ARG A 3 -4.45 -2.89 -7.19
N LEU A 4 -3.28 -2.72 -6.58
CA LEU A 4 -3.13 -2.65 -5.14
C LEU A 4 -2.21 -1.49 -4.79
N THR A 5 -2.67 -0.61 -3.90
CA THR A 5 -1.87 0.51 -3.41
C THR A 5 -1.61 0.35 -1.93
N PHE A 6 -0.34 0.39 -1.54
CA PHE A 6 0.11 0.38 -0.15
C PHE A 6 0.40 1.81 0.27
N PHE A 7 -0.37 2.35 1.22
CA PHE A 7 -0.20 3.69 1.79
C PHE A 7 0.66 3.65 3.04
N PHE A 8 1.69 4.49 3.06
CA PHE A 8 2.54 4.79 4.20
C PHE A 8 2.31 6.26 4.63
N GLU A 9 2.94 6.73 5.70
CA GLU A 9 2.75 8.10 6.21
C GLU A 9 3.08 9.20 5.18
N ASP A 10 4.07 8.97 4.30
CA ASP A 10 4.60 9.98 3.37
C ASP A 10 4.81 9.46 1.94
N SER A 11 4.44 8.22 1.66
CA SER A 11 4.70 7.55 0.38
C SER A 11 3.68 6.45 0.09
N HIS A 12 3.68 5.93 -1.14
CA HIS A 12 2.91 4.75 -1.48
C HIS A 12 3.64 3.86 -2.48
N ILE A 13 3.22 2.59 -2.56
CA ILE A 13 3.62 1.64 -3.59
C ILE A 13 2.36 1.24 -4.36
N GLU A 14 2.30 1.53 -5.68
CA GLU A 14 1.22 1.07 -6.56
C GLU A 14 1.67 -0.17 -7.34
N LEU A 15 0.97 -1.29 -7.14
CA LEU A 15 1.12 -2.50 -7.94
C LEU A 15 0.06 -2.51 -9.04
N ASP A 16 0.50 -2.65 -10.28
CA ASP A 16 -0.38 -2.85 -11.43
C ASP A 16 -0.80 -4.32 -11.57
N PHE A 17 -1.65 -4.61 -12.57
CA PHE A 17 -2.22 -5.95 -12.77
C PHE A 17 -1.18 -7.08 -12.70
N SER A 18 -0.05 -6.91 -13.39
CA SER A 18 1.01 -7.91 -13.46
C SER A 18 1.72 -8.07 -12.11
N ALA A 19 2.02 -6.96 -11.44
CA ALA A 19 2.62 -6.99 -10.12
C ALA A 19 1.68 -7.60 -9.06
N VAL A 20 0.38 -7.30 -9.13
CA VAL A 20 -0.63 -7.83 -8.21
C VAL A 20 -0.75 -9.35 -8.32
N MET A 21 -0.73 -9.90 -9.54
CA MET A 21 -0.80 -11.36 -9.73
C MET A 21 0.41 -12.07 -9.10
N ASN A 22 1.61 -11.50 -9.21
CA ASN A 22 2.79 -12.03 -8.53
C ASN A 22 2.68 -11.87 -7.01
N PHE A 23 2.21 -10.72 -6.55
CA PHE A 23 2.02 -10.47 -5.13
C PHE A 23 1.11 -11.53 -4.52
N PHE A 24 -0.06 -11.79 -5.12
CA PHE A 24 -0.97 -12.83 -4.67
C PHE A 24 -0.39 -14.24 -4.73
N HIS A 25 0.48 -14.53 -5.72
CA HIS A 25 1.16 -15.83 -5.81
C HIS A 25 2.06 -16.11 -4.59
N PHE A 26 2.75 -15.08 -4.06
CA PHE A 26 3.68 -15.24 -2.94
C PHE A 26 3.07 -14.91 -1.57
N TYR A 27 2.15 -13.95 -1.52
CA TYR A 27 1.48 -13.48 -0.30
C TYR A 27 0.29 -14.36 0.08
N GLY A 28 -0.46 -14.86 -0.91
CA GLY A 28 -1.79 -15.45 -0.74
C GLY A 28 -2.91 -14.50 -1.18
N HIS A 29 -4.14 -15.02 -1.34
CA HIS A 29 -5.27 -14.27 -1.90
C HIS A 29 -6.02 -13.39 -0.90
N GLU A 30 -5.85 -13.61 0.41
CA GLU A 30 -6.48 -12.81 1.45
C GLU A 30 -5.56 -11.66 1.85
N ILE A 31 -5.94 -10.43 1.49
CA ILE A 31 -5.26 -9.21 1.91
C ILE A 31 -6.16 -8.46 2.88
N HIS A 32 -5.63 -8.16 4.06
CA HIS A 32 -6.29 -7.25 4.98
C HIS A 32 -5.99 -5.81 4.58
N GLN A 33 -6.97 -4.91 4.77
CA GLN A 33 -6.81 -3.48 4.48
C GLN A 33 -5.79 -2.80 5.38
N VAL A 34 -5.48 -3.40 6.54
CA VAL A 34 -4.47 -2.91 7.48
C VAL A 34 -3.43 -4.00 7.63
N LEU A 35 -2.18 -3.70 7.29
CA LEU A 35 -1.06 -4.64 7.41
C LEU A 35 0.08 -4.01 8.20
N MET A 36 0.79 -4.84 8.95
CA MET A 36 2.10 -4.47 9.49
C MET A 36 3.19 -4.80 8.48
N VAL A 37 4.13 -3.88 8.29
CA VAL A 37 5.31 -4.09 7.47
C VAL A 37 6.31 -4.95 8.24
N ASN A 38 6.24 -6.26 8.00
CA ASN A 38 7.09 -7.25 8.65
C ASN A 38 8.03 -7.92 7.63
N ASP A 39 8.94 -8.77 8.13
CA ASP A 39 9.90 -9.50 7.30
C ASP A 39 9.21 -10.36 6.23
N PHE A 40 8.02 -10.90 6.54
CA PHE A 40 7.25 -11.69 5.57
C PHE A 40 6.82 -10.85 4.36
N LEU A 41 6.26 -9.65 4.58
CA LEU A 41 5.85 -8.76 3.49
C LEU A 41 7.05 -8.33 2.64
N ILE A 42 8.17 -7.99 3.29
CA ILE A 42 9.42 -7.63 2.61
C ILE A 42 9.92 -8.81 1.76
N ASP A 43 9.93 -10.03 2.31
CA ASP A 43 10.37 -11.23 1.61
C ASP A 43 9.47 -11.60 0.43
N VAL A 44 8.18 -11.31 0.50
CA VAL A 44 7.27 -11.42 -0.65
C VAL A 44 7.75 -10.53 -1.79
N PHE A 45 8.01 -9.25 -1.54
CA PHE A 45 8.53 -8.34 -2.56
C PHE A 45 9.90 -8.78 -3.10
N LYS A 46 10.79 -9.31 -2.25
CA LYS A 46 12.08 -9.87 -2.69
C LYS A 46 11.92 -11.05 -3.64
N LYS A 47 10.91 -11.90 -3.46
CA LYS A 47 10.65 -13.10 -4.29
C LYS A 47 9.96 -12.78 -5.62
N MET A 48 9.28 -11.65 -5.74
CA MET A 48 8.57 -11.27 -6.97
C MET A 48 9.55 -11.12 -8.16
N PRO A 49 9.32 -11.84 -9.28
CA PRO A 49 10.20 -11.79 -10.45
C PRO A 49 9.98 -10.50 -11.25
N THR A 50 11.08 -9.89 -11.73
CA THR A 50 11.07 -8.66 -12.55
C THR A 50 11.17 -8.95 -14.05
N ALA A 51 11.69 -10.13 -14.43
CA ALA A 51 11.97 -10.48 -15.83
C ALA A 51 10.74 -10.87 -16.67
N GLN A 52 9.60 -11.18 -16.06
CA GLN A 52 8.42 -11.68 -16.78
C GLN A 52 7.47 -10.59 -17.27
N PHE A 53 7.69 -9.33 -16.89
CA PHE A 53 6.75 -8.24 -17.14
C PHE A 53 7.48 -7.04 -17.73
N ASN A 54 7.55 -6.99 -19.07
CA ASN A 54 8.15 -5.88 -19.83
C ASN A 54 7.47 -4.51 -19.57
N LYS A 55 6.39 -4.46 -18.79
CA LYS A 55 5.70 -3.24 -18.33
C LYS A 55 5.12 -3.52 -16.93
N GLY A 56 5.45 -2.70 -15.94
CA GLY A 56 4.78 -2.71 -14.63
C GLY A 56 5.67 -2.89 -13.40
N PHE A 57 6.46 -3.98 -13.35
CA PHE A 57 7.31 -4.33 -12.20
C PHE A 57 8.76 -4.53 -12.63
N THR A 58 9.47 -3.41 -12.85
CA THR A 58 10.88 -3.40 -13.23
C THR A 58 11.80 -3.62 -12.02
N GLU A 59 13.08 -3.89 -12.26
CA GLU A 59 14.06 -3.99 -11.18
C GLU A 59 14.15 -2.68 -10.38
N ASP A 60 14.19 -1.53 -11.06
CA ASP A 60 14.22 -0.23 -10.39
C ASP A 60 13.00 0.00 -9.50
N PHE A 61 11.81 -0.35 -9.98
CA PHE A 61 10.58 -0.26 -9.19
C PHE A 61 10.64 -1.19 -7.97
N LYS A 62 11.11 -2.43 -8.14
CA LYS A 62 11.26 -3.39 -7.05
C LYS A 62 12.23 -2.87 -5.98
N GLN A 63 13.37 -2.31 -6.39
CA GLN A 63 14.34 -1.73 -5.45
C GLN A 63 13.73 -0.53 -4.70
N HIS A 64 12.99 0.33 -5.38
CA HIS A 64 12.28 1.44 -4.74
C HIS A 64 11.22 0.96 -3.74
N ALA A 65 10.40 -0.02 -4.12
CA ALA A 65 9.40 -0.62 -3.25
C ALA A 65 10.04 -1.26 -2.01
N LEU A 66 11.14 -1.99 -2.17
CA LEU A 66 11.89 -2.58 -1.06
C LEU A 66 12.46 -1.50 -0.12
N GLN A 67 13.03 -0.42 -0.65
CA GLN A 67 13.49 0.71 0.17
C GLN A 67 12.34 1.33 0.98
N CYS A 68 11.17 1.50 0.35
CA CYS A 68 9.98 2.02 1.02
C CYS A 68 9.49 1.09 2.14
N LEU A 69 9.48 -0.23 1.90
CA LEU A 69 9.11 -1.22 2.92
C LEU A 69 10.12 -1.25 4.07
N GLU A 70 11.42 -1.30 3.79
CA GLU A 70 12.47 -1.34 4.82
C GLU A 70 12.46 -0.05 5.68
N ARG A 71 12.20 1.12 5.08
CA ARG A 71 12.05 2.39 5.81
C ARG A 71 10.85 2.40 6.76
N ASN A 72 9.80 1.64 6.43
CA ASN A 72 8.57 1.55 7.20
C ASN A 72 8.46 0.23 7.97
N LYS A 73 9.56 -0.49 8.19
CA LYS A 73 9.55 -1.74 8.93
C LYS A 73 8.96 -1.54 10.34
N GLU A 74 8.17 -2.51 10.79
CA GLU A 74 7.41 -2.50 12.04
C GLU A 74 6.29 -1.44 12.13
N LYS A 75 6.05 -0.67 11.06
CA LYS A 75 4.90 0.24 10.95
C LYS A 75 3.69 -0.41 10.32
N ILE A 76 2.53 0.19 10.50
CA ILE A 76 1.27 -0.13 9.83
C ILE A 76 1.21 0.58 8.48
N CYS A 77 0.71 -0.12 7.46
CA CYS A 77 0.31 0.44 6.17
C CYS A 77 -1.15 0.09 5.86
N LEU A 78 -1.79 0.92 5.02
CA LEU A 78 -3.12 0.64 4.49
C LEU A 78 -3.03 0.09 3.08
N VAL A 79 -3.80 -0.95 2.77
CA VAL A 79 -3.86 -1.57 1.44
C VAL A 79 -5.23 -1.35 0.83
N MET A 80 -5.26 -0.75 -0.35
CA MET A 80 -6.48 -0.40 -1.07
C MET A 80 -6.44 -0.95 -2.50
N ASP A 81 -7.59 -1.33 -3.04
CA ASP A 81 -7.76 -1.81 -4.42
C ASP A 81 -7.98 -0.67 -5.45
N ASP A 82 -7.68 0.58 -5.06
CA ASP A 82 -8.01 1.78 -5.82
C ASP A 82 -6.83 2.40 -6.56
N PHE A 83 -7.14 3.17 -7.61
CA PHE A 83 -6.20 3.88 -8.49
C PHE A 83 -6.10 5.35 -8.13
N PHE A 84 -4.88 5.85 -7.93
CA PHE A 84 -4.63 7.29 -7.87
C PHE A 84 -4.03 7.76 -9.20
N LEU A 85 -4.83 8.50 -9.98
CA LEU A 85 -4.28 9.34 -11.04
C LEU A 85 -3.40 10.39 -10.35
N GLY A 86 -2.13 10.50 -10.79
CA GLY A 86 -1.09 11.25 -10.11
C GLY A 86 -1.44 12.71 -9.76
N GLY A 87 -0.73 13.21 -8.75
CA GLY A 87 -0.80 14.59 -8.25
C GLY A 87 -1.69 14.70 -7.00
N ASP A 88 -1.09 15.25 -5.94
CA ASP A 88 -1.66 15.81 -4.70
C ASP A 88 -3.20 15.72 -4.56
N HIS A 89 -3.70 14.50 -4.38
CA HIS A 89 -5.13 14.25 -4.28
C HIS A 89 -5.53 14.30 -2.80
N GLU A 90 -6.50 15.15 -2.45
CA GLU A 90 -7.04 15.26 -1.08
C GLU A 90 -7.39 13.89 -0.48
N ARG A 91 -7.81 12.93 -1.31
CA ARG A 91 -8.04 11.53 -0.91
C ARG A 91 -6.78 10.83 -0.44
N ALA A 92 -5.65 10.96 -1.15
CA ALA A 92 -4.38 10.35 -0.74
C ALA A 92 -3.93 10.93 0.61
N ASN A 93 -4.09 12.25 0.82
CA ASN A 93 -3.80 12.90 2.09
C ASN A 93 -4.66 12.37 3.24
N VAL A 94 -5.93 12.05 2.97
CA VAL A 94 -6.80 11.37 3.95
C VAL A 94 -6.25 9.99 4.31
N PHE A 95 -5.78 9.20 3.34
CA PHE A 95 -5.19 7.89 3.60
C PHE A 95 -3.86 8.00 4.36
N TYR A 96 -2.98 8.93 3.98
CA TYR A 96 -1.73 9.20 4.69
C TYR A 96 -1.97 9.58 6.16
N GLU A 97 -2.93 10.47 6.41
CA GLU A 97 -3.31 10.85 7.78
C GLU A 97 -3.90 9.67 8.55
N GLY A 98 -4.74 8.85 7.91
CA GLY A 98 -5.26 7.64 8.53
C GLY A 98 -4.16 6.64 8.93
N VAL A 99 -3.19 6.40 8.05
CA VAL A 99 -2.01 5.56 8.35
C VAL A 99 -1.21 6.13 9.51
N LYS A 100 -0.98 7.45 9.52
CA LYS A 100 -0.25 8.12 10.59
C LYS A 100 -0.94 7.92 11.95
N ARG A 101 -2.26 8.13 12.01
CA ARG A 101 -3.05 7.95 13.24
C ARG A 101 -3.00 6.50 13.76
N LEU A 102 -3.07 5.50 12.87
CA LEU A 102 -2.88 4.09 13.24
C LEU A 102 -1.49 3.84 13.86
N ASN A 103 -0.44 4.41 13.26
CA ASN A 103 0.93 4.27 13.77
C ASN A 103 1.16 5.03 15.10
N GLU A 104 0.42 6.10 15.36
CA GLU A 104 0.41 6.83 16.64
C GLU A 104 -0.39 6.09 17.74
N GLY A 105 -1.01 4.96 17.41
CA GLY A 105 -1.70 4.08 18.36
C GLY A 105 -3.22 4.29 18.44
N GLU A 106 -3.80 5.07 17.52
CA GLU A 106 -5.25 5.16 17.42
C GLU A 106 -5.86 3.84 16.93
N ASP A 107 -7.02 3.49 17.48
CA ASP A 107 -7.70 2.25 17.13
C ASP A 107 -8.40 2.33 15.76
N LEU A 108 -8.64 1.17 15.17
CA LEU A 108 -9.21 1.07 13.82
C LEU A 108 -10.64 1.62 13.73
N GLU A 109 -11.43 1.59 14.81
CA GLU A 109 -12.80 2.13 14.82
C GLU A 109 -12.76 3.65 14.70
N THR A 110 -11.88 4.30 15.48
CA THR A 110 -11.65 5.75 15.43
C THR A 110 -11.15 6.21 14.06
N VAL A 111 -10.21 5.48 13.47
CA VAL A 111 -9.68 5.81 12.14
C VAL A 111 -10.73 5.59 11.04
N ASN A 112 -11.56 4.54 11.15
CA ASN A 112 -12.69 4.31 10.23
C ASN A 112 -13.77 5.40 10.32
N ALA A 113 -14.04 5.91 11.53
CA ALA A 113 -14.95 7.03 11.72
C ALA A 113 -14.42 8.28 11.01
N PHE A 114 -13.11 8.54 11.08
CA PHE A 114 -12.46 9.62 10.35
C PHE A 114 -12.58 9.48 8.83
N PHE A 115 -12.34 8.29 8.28
CA PHE A 115 -12.57 8.05 6.85
C PHE A 115 -14.02 8.30 6.44
N SER A 116 -14.97 7.84 7.25
CA SER A 116 -16.40 8.04 7.01
C SER A 116 -16.81 9.52 7.03
N GLN A 117 -16.19 10.31 7.90
CA GLN A 117 -16.37 11.76 7.93
C GLN A 117 -15.79 12.42 6.67
N LYS A 118 -14.53 12.14 6.34
CA LYS A 118 -13.86 12.73 5.17
C LYS A 118 -14.51 12.36 3.86
N ALA A 119 -15.07 11.15 3.75
CA ALA A 119 -15.83 10.73 2.58
C ALA A 119 -17.11 11.56 2.34
N LYS A 120 -17.69 12.19 3.37
CA LYS A 120 -18.84 13.11 3.22
C LYS A 120 -18.42 14.50 2.77
N GLU A 121 -17.23 14.94 3.18
CA GLU A 121 -16.67 16.25 2.84
C GLU A 121 -16.18 16.31 1.38
N LEU A 122 -15.76 15.16 0.83
CA LEU A 122 -15.22 15.03 -0.53
C LEU A 122 -16.27 14.66 -1.60
N ARG A 123 -17.57 14.82 -1.30
CA ARG A 123 -18.71 14.59 -2.22
C ARG A 123 -19.33 15.90 -2.67
#